data_AF-A0A3D1CSC4-F1
#
_entry.id   AF-A0A3D1CSC4-F1
#
_cell.length_a   1.000
_cell.length_b   1.000
_cell.length_c   1.000
_cell.angle_alpha   90.00
_cell.angle_beta   90.00
_cell.angle_gamma   90.00
#
_symmetry.space_group_name_H-M   'P 1'
#
loop_
_entity.id
_entity.type
_entity.pdbx_description
1 polymer ?
#
loop_
_entity_poly.entity_id
_entity_poly.type
_entity_poly.pdbx_seq_one_letter_code
_entity_poly.pdbx_strand_id
1 'polypeptide(L)'
;MPRIIIKTAQAPYKIKTVDGEVAICECGLSKNQPFCDGSHLKTLDEKKDELYQYDDKGQCLSVETDEGDDDCECCCGGKCEAKNS
;
A
#
# COMPACT_ATOMS: atom_id res chain seq x y z
N MET A 1 -0.44 -22.31 1.66
CA MET A 1 0.27 -21.62 0.56
C MET A 1 -0.23 -20.20 0.48
N PRO A 2 0.62 -19.19 0.72
CA PRO A 2 0.24 -17.80 0.49
C PRO A 2 0.06 -17.53 -1.01
N ARG A 3 -0.79 -16.56 -1.34
CA ARG A 3 -1.01 -16.08 -2.71
C ARG A 3 -0.66 -14.59 -2.76
N ILE A 4 0.07 -14.18 -3.79
CA ILE A 4 0.37 -12.77 -4.04
C ILE A 4 -0.75 -12.22 -4.93
N ILE A 5 -1.32 -11.09 -4.54
CA ILE A 5 -2.37 -10.38 -5.30
C ILE A 5 -1.83 -9.01 -5.64
N ILE A 6 -1.77 -8.69 -6.93
CA ILE A 6 -1.35 -7.38 -7.41
C ILE A 6 -2.61 -6.52 -7.59
N LYS A 7 -2.65 -5.37 -6.91
CA LYS A 7 -3.71 -4.37 -7.06
C LYS A 7 -3.18 -3.19 -7.85
N THR A 8 -3.74 -2.93 -9.03
CA THR A 8 -3.32 -1.84 -9.92
C THR A 8 -4.28 -0.65 -9.90
N ALA A 9 -5.49 -0.83 -9.37
CA ALA A 9 -6.51 0.21 -9.32
C ALA A 9 -6.36 1.06 -8.05
N GLN A 10 -6.27 2.37 -8.24
CA GLN A 10 -6.13 3.37 -7.16
C GLN A 10 -7.46 4.03 -6.78
N ALA A 11 -8.56 3.71 -7.46
CA ALA A 11 -9.86 4.31 -7.25
C ALA A 11 -10.93 3.24 -7.01
N PRO A 12 -12.03 3.56 -6.32
CA PRO A 12 -13.12 2.62 -6.12
C PRO A 12 -14.00 2.46 -7.36
N TYR A 13 -14.54 1.26 -7.57
CA TYR A 13 -15.54 0.99 -8.59
C TYR A 13 -16.91 1.46 -8.11
N LYS A 14 -17.53 2.40 -8.83
CA LYS A 14 -18.86 2.93 -8.50
C LYS A 14 -19.94 2.15 -9.24
N ILE A 15 -20.84 1.53 -8.47
CA ILE A 15 -21.98 0.76 -8.96
C ILE A 15 -23.25 1.55 -8.69
N LYS A 16 -24.07 1.75 -9.72
CA LYS A 16 -25.41 2.29 -9.57
C LYS A 16 -26.36 1.16 -9.22
N THR A 17 -27.06 1.29 -8.10
CA THR A 17 -28.07 0.34 -7.61
C THR A 17 -29.45 1.00 -7.65
N VAL A 18 -30.50 0.21 -7.40
CA VAL A 18 -31.87 0.72 -7.29
C VAL A 18 -32.05 1.73 -6.14
N ASP A 19 -31.27 1.58 -5.06
CA ASP A 19 -31.38 2.40 -3.85
C ASP A 19 -30.30 3.50 -3.74
N GLY A 20 -29.42 3.63 -4.74
CA GLY A 20 -28.36 4.65 -4.76
C GLY A 20 -27.04 4.18 -5.36
N GLU A 21 -25.96 4.92 -5.12
CA GLU A 21 -24.62 4.59 -5.60
C GLU A 21 -23.79 3.91 -4.50
N VAL A 22 -23.15 2.80 -4.84
CA VAL A 22 -22.25 2.04 -3.95
C VAL A 22 -20.83 2.09 -4.51
N ALA A 23 -19.85 2.34 -3.65
CA ALA A 23 -18.44 2.36 -4.02
C ALA A 23 -17.74 1.11 -3.49
N ILE A 24 -17.19 0.29 -4.38
CA ILE A 24 -16.43 -0.93 -4.06
C ILE A 24 -14.93 -0.61 -4.05
N CYS A 25 -14.23 -1.06 -3.02
CA CYS A 25 -12.80 -0.83 -2.87
C CYS A 25 -12.01 -1.70 -3.86
N GLU A 26 -11.16 -1.06 -4.67
CA GLU A 26 -10.21 -1.77 -5.53
C GLU A 26 -8.76 -1.59 -5.10
N CYS A 27 -8.43 -0.53 -4.36
CA CYS A 27 -7.06 -0.25 -3.88
C CYS A 27 -6.54 -1.21 -2.81
N GLY A 28 -7.42 -1.97 -2.13
CA GLY A 28 -7.03 -2.94 -1.10
C GLY A 28 -6.71 -2.36 0.28
N LEU A 29 -6.72 -1.03 0.46
CA LEU A 29 -6.41 -0.37 1.73
C LEU A 29 -7.63 -0.09 2.62
N SER A 30 -8.85 -0.37 2.13
CA SER A 30 -10.06 -0.10 2.91
C SER A 30 -10.12 -0.98 4.17
N LYS A 31 -10.47 -0.36 5.30
CA LYS A 31 -10.76 -1.08 6.54
C LYS A 31 -12.17 -1.68 6.57
N ASN A 32 -13.04 -1.26 5.65
CA ASN A 32 -14.43 -1.68 5.55
C ASN A 32 -14.70 -2.46 4.25
N GLN A 33 -13.76 -3.32 3.85
CA GLN A 33 -13.93 -4.14 2.65
C GLN A 33 -15.21 -4.97 2.73
N PRO A 34 -15.97 -5.11 1.62
CA PRO A 34 -15.61 -4.75 0.23
C PRO A 34 -15.86 -3.27 -0.16
N PHE A 35 -16.36 -2.46 0.76
CA PHE A 35 -16.75 -1.07 0.46
C PHE A 35 -15.58 -0.11 0.54
N CYS A 36 -15.67 0.99 -0.20
CA CYS A 36 -14.71 2.08 -0.14
C CYS A 36 -14.97 2.97 1.09
N ASP A 37 -13.93 3.19 1.90
CA ASP A 37 -13.89 4.05 3.09
C ASP A 37 -13.10 5.35 2.85
N GLY A 38 -12.60 5.58 1.62
CA GLY A 38 -11.74 6.71 1.28
C GLY A 38 -10.24 6.46 1.45
N SER A 39 -9.81 5.29 1.95
CA SER A 39 -8.38 4.97 2.14
C SER A 39 -7.58 4.98 0.83
N HIS A 40 -8.25 4.86 -0.33
CA HIS A 40 -7.65 4.97 -1.66
C HIS A 40 -7.00 6.34 -1.95
N LEU A 41 -7.31 7.39 -1.18
CA LEU A 41 -6.67 8.68 -1.35
C LEU A 41 -5.17 8.65 -1.04
N LYS A 42 -4.71 7.67 -0.23
CA LYS A 42 -3.30 7.46 0.07
C LYS A 42 -2.49 6.91 -1.10
N THR A 43 -3.16 6.34 -2.11
CA THR A 43 -2.51 5.73 -3.27
C THR A 43 -2.34 6.72 -4.42
N LEU A 44 -2.77 7.97 -4.28
CA LEU A 44 -2.75 8.97 -5.37
C LEU A 44 -1.34 9.46 -5.70
N ASP A 45 -0.48 9.47 -4.68
CA ASP A 45 0.93 9.86 -4.75
C ASP A 45 1.88 8.70 -5.06
N GLU A 46 1.35 7.48 -5.26
CA GLU A 46 2.13 6.32 -5.67
C GLU A 46 2.59 6.44 -7.12
N LYS A 47 3.87 6.12 -7.36
CA LYS A 47 4.42 6.03 -8.71
C LYS A 47 4.12 4.67 -9.33
N LYS A 48 3.87 4.66 -10.64
CA LYS A 48 3.41 3.49 -11.39
C LYS A 48 4.41 2.32 -11.42
N ASP A 49 5.69 2.59 -11.21
CA ASP A 49 6.78 1.61 -11.31
C ASP A 49 7.49 1.36 -9.97
N GLU A 50 6.89 1.78 -8.85
CA GLU A 50 7.40 1.54 -7.50
C GLU A 50 6.50 0.57 -6.74
N LEU A 51 7.10 -0.29 -5.91
CA LEU A 51 6.36 -1.18 -5.01
C LEU A 51 6.16 -0.48 -3.67
N TYR A 52 4.92 -0.48 -3.19
CA TYR A 52 4.57 0.08 -1.89
C TYR A 52 4.05 -1.03 -0.97
N GLN A 53 4.64 -1.12 0.21
CA GLN A 53 4.17 -2.00 1.28
C GLN A 53 3.47 -1.17 2.35
N TYR A 54 2.28 -1.63 2.72
CA TYR A 54 1.49 -1.05 3.81
C TYR A 54 1.51 -1.99 5.01
N ASP A 55 1.90 -1.47 6.17
CA ASP A 55 1.81 -2.20 7.45
C ASP A 55 0.41 -2.15 8.06
N ASP A 56 0.19 -2.90 9.14
CA ASP A 56 -1.10 -2.97 9.86
C ASP A 56 -1.58 -1.62 10.42
N LYS A 57 -0.70 -0.63 10.59
CA LYS A 57 -1.04 0.74 11.02
C LYS A 57 -1.31 1.65 9.83
N GLY A 58 -1.07 1.18 8.61
CA GLY A 58 -1.32 1.89 7.36
C GLY A 58 -0.30 3.00 7.08
N GLN A 59 0.93 2.86 7.60
CA GLN A 59 2.07 3.61 7.09
C GLN A 59 2.55 2.94 5.80
N CYS A 60 3.07 3.75 4.87
CA CYS A 60 3.50 3.31 3.55
C CYS A 60 5.02 3.35 3.49
N LEU A 61 5.64 2.25 3.06
CA LEU A 61 7.07 2.17 2.77
C LEU A 61 7.24 1.84 1.29
N SER A 62 7.97 2.67 0.55
CA SER A 62 8.45 2.32 -0.78
C SER A 62 9.49 1.21 -0.64
N VAL A 63 9.24 0.07 -1.28
CA VAL A 63 10.16 -1.05 -1.35
C VAL A 63 11.06 -0.84 -2.56
N GLU A 64 12.32 -0.54 -2.30
CA GLU A 64 13.37 -0.52 -3.30
C GLU A 64 13.59 -1.98 -3.73
N THR A 65 13.28 -2.32 -5.00
CA THR A 65 13.76 -3.57 -5.56
C THR A 65 15.20 -3.33 -6.00
N ASP A 66 16.16 -3.63 -5.13
CA ASP A 66 17.56 -3.69 -5.52
C ASP A 66 17.71 -4.74 -6.62
N GLU A 67 17.72 -4.32 -7.88
CA GLU A 67 18.25 -5.12 -8.98
C GLU A 67 19.78 -5.14 -8.87
N GLY A 68 20.28 -5.89 -7.87
CA GLY A 68 21.67 -6.35 -7.76
C GLY A 68 22.71 -5.30 -7.37
N ASP A 69 23.29 -5.47 -6.18
CA ASP A 69 24.73 -5.79 -6.07
C ASP A 69 24.97 -6.52 -4.74
N ASP A 70 25.78 -7.56 -4.82
CA ASP A 70 26.32 -8.34 -3.69
C ASP A 70 27.12 -7.36 -2.81
N ASP A 71 26.86 -7.31 -1.50
CA ASP A 71 27.50 -6.45 -0.48
C ASP A 71 26.84 -5.07 -0.22
N CYS A 72 25.84 -5.05 0.68
CA CYS A 72 25.43 -3.79 1.30
C CYS A 72 25.15 -3.94 2.80
N GLU A 73 26.08 -3.44 3.61
CA GLU A 73 25.86 -3.07 5.01
C GLU A 73 24.74 -2.02 5.09
N CYS A 74 23.55 -2.50 5.46
CA CYS A 74 22.53 -1.82 6.24
C CYS A 74 22.58 -0.28 6.24
N CYS A 75 22.08 0.34 5.17
CA CYS A 75 21.87 1.78 5.10
C CYS A 75 20.38 2.14 5.16
N CYS A 76 19.66 1.66 6.19
CA CYS A 76 18.38 2.24 6.56
C CYS A 76 18.60 3.62 7.19
N GLY A 77 18.60 4.65 6.33
CA GLY A 77 18.68 6.05 6.69
C GLY A 77 17.43 6.53 7.43
N GLY A 78 17.34 6.23 8.73
CA GLY A 78 16.20 6.69 9.53
C GLY A 78 16.20 6.27 11.00
N LYS A 79 17.31 6.48 11.72
CA LYS A 79 17.47 6.51 13.20
C LYS A 79 16.48 5.66 14.03
N CYS A 80 16.90 4.47 14.42
CA CYS A 80 16.44 3.85 15.66
C CYS A 80 17.61 3.77 16.65
N GLU A 81 17.46 4.48 17.78
CA GLU A 81 18.51 4.77 18.75
C GLU A 81 18.95 3.51 19.51
N ALA A 82 20.19 3.08 19.30
CA ALA A 82 20.84 2.11 20.16
C ALA A 82 21.13 2.77 21.53
N LYS A 83 20.43 2.31 22.56
CA LYS A 83 20.71 2.69 23.95
C LYS A 83 22.05 2.10 24.36
N ASN A 84 22.98 2.99 24.71
CA ASN A 84 24.24 2.68 25.39
C ASN A 84 23.98 2.23 26.84
N SER A 85 24.35 1.01 27.19
CA SER A 85 24.77 0.56 28.53
C SER A 85 25.44 -0.80 28.44
#